data_AF-A0A3D3JLT2-F1
#
_entry.id   AF-A0A3D3JLT2-F1
#
_cell.length_a   1.000
_cell.length_b   1.000
_cell.length_c   1.000
_cell.angle_alpha   90.00
_cell.angle_beta   90.00
_cell.angle_gamma   90.00
#
_symmetry.space_group_name_H-M   'P 1'
#
loop_
_entity.id
_entity.type
_entity.pdbx_description
1 polymer ?
#
loop_
_entity_poly.entity_id
_entity_poly.type
_entity_poly.pdbx_seq_one_letter_code
_entity_poly.pdbx_strand_id
1 'polypeptide(L)'
;MGNPQCTELPSSGSSNGAVAGLNFDGYDDLLLGMGKSGNAGMRNAYIYYGSPEGLSERNLSRVPAHRCTASAIGDFNGDGRHDVASITTTLIRSRRTGTNTGVAVLFSMRPGMDDD
;
A
#
# COMPACT_ATOMS: atom_id res chain seq x y z
N MET A 1 -20.38 17.76 18.69
CA MET A 1 -19.53 16.77 17.98
C MET A 1 -20.23 16.47 16.67
N GLY A 2 -19.51 16.49 15.54
CA GLY A 2 -20.10 16.25 14.22
C GLY A 2 -20.54 14.79 14.06
N ASN A 3 -21.52 14.57 13.20
CA ASN A 3 -21.97 13.22 12.87
C ASN A 3 -20.83 12.48 12.13
N PRO A 4 -20.52 11.21 12.47
CA PRO A 4 -19.49 10.47 11.74
C PRO A 4 -19.87 10.35 10.25
N GLN A 5 -18.90 10.62 9.38
CA GLN A 5 -19.03 10.41 7.94
C GLN A 5 -18.50 9.01 7.60
N CYS A 6 -19.23 8.26 6.80
CA CYS A 6 -18.84 6.92 6.33
C CYS A 6 -18.56 7.00 4.82
N THR A 7 -17.40 6.52 4.40
CA THR A 7 -17.01 6.43 2.99
C THR A 7 -16.66 4.98 2.68
N GLU A 8 -17.29 4.40 1.67
CA GLU A 8 -16.96 3.06 1.18
C GLU A 8 -15.86 3.14 0.11
N LEU A 9 -14.84 2.30 0.25
CA LEU A 9 -13.72 2.21 -0.68
C LEU A 9 -13.54 0.76 -1.15
N PRO A 10 -13.20 0.54 -2.43
CA PRO A 10 -12.91 -0.81 -2.92
C PRO A 10 -11.67 -1.44 -2.26
N SER A 11 -11.89 -2.24 -1.21
CA SER A 11 -10.81 -2.98 -0.56
C SER A 11 -10.23 -4.10 -1.44
N SER A 12 -10.97 -4.49 -2.49
CA SER A 12 -10.71 -5.64 -3.35
C SER A 12 -10.51 -6.98 -2.60
N GLY A 13 -10.93 -7.10 -1.34
CA GLY A 13 -10.65 -8.27 -0.51
C GLY A 13 -9.33 -8.19 0.26
N SER A 14 -8.87 -6.97 0.55
CA SER A 14 -7.86 -6.69 1.55
C SER A 14 -8.29 -7.22 2.93
N SER A 15 -7.34 -7.80 3.65
CA SER A 15 -7.50 -8.29 5.03
C SER A 15 -6.57 -7.58 6.01
N ASN A 16 -5.82 -6.57 5.53
CA ASN A 16 -4.83 -5.83 6.31
C ASN A 16 -4.65 -4.43 5.73
N GLY A 17 -4.35 -3.44 6.58
CA GLY A 17 -3.99 -2.10 6.13
C GLY A 17 -3.08 -1.37 7.12
N ALA A 18 -2.63 -0.19 6.72
CA ALA A 18 -1.87 0.74 7.53
C ALA A 18 -2.20 2.18 7.14
N VAL A 19 -2.02 3.13 8.06
CA VAL A 19 -2.32 4.56 7.86
C VAL A 19 -1.10 5.38 8.20
N ALA A 20 -0.74 6.32 7.32
CA ALA A 20 0.29 7.33 7.54
C ALA A 20 0.24 8.40 6.44
N GLY A 21 0.75 9.60 6.68
CA GLY A 21 1.06 10.54 5.60
C GLY A 21 2.27 10.05 4.79
N LEU A 22 2.03 9.34 3.68
CA LEU A 22 3.05 8.78 2.79
C LEU A 22 3.60 9.84 1.83
N ASN A 23 2.77 10.79 1.41
CA ASN A 23 3.15 11.86 0.48
C ASN A 23 3.45 13.21 1.18
N PHE A 24 3.23 13.30 2.49
CA PHE A 24 3.42 14.51 3.32
C PHE A 24 2.60 15.74 2.87
N ASP A 25 1.41 15.54 2.31
CA ASP A 25 0.52 16.63 1.89
C ASP A 25 -0.36 17.22 3.01
N GLY A 26 -0.20 16.72 4.24
CA GLY A 26 -0.96 17.13 5.42
C GLY A 26 -2.21 16.27 5.67
N TYR A 27 -2.48 15.26 4.84
CA TYR A 27 -3.53 14.27 5.02
C TYR A 27 -2.92 12.88 5.26
N ASP A 28 -3.60 12.07 6.06
CA ASP A 28 -3.22 10.68 6.23
C ASP A 28 -3.65 9.84 5.02
N ASP A 29 -2.76 8.99 4.55
CA ASP A 29 -3.00 8.05 3.46
C ASP A 29 -3.32 6.65 4.01
N LEU A 30 -4.08 5.87 3.24
CA LEU A 30 -4.50 4.52 3.60
C LEU A 30 -3.88 3.48 2.65
N LEU A 31 -2.99 2.65 3.19
CA LEU A 31 -2.49 1.44 2.53
C LEU A 31 -3.42 0.26 2.81
N LEU A 32 -3.87 -0.42 1.76
CA LEU A 32 -4.59 -1.68 1.84
C LEU A 32 -3.75 -2.81 1.23
N GLY A 33 -3.27 -3.69 2.11
CA GLY A 33 -2.56 -4.91 1.77
C GLY A 33 -3.56 -5.97 1.32
N MET A 34 -3.41 -6.44 0.09
CA MET A 34 -4.38 -7.38 -0.46
C MET A 34 -4.04 -8.84 -0.16
N GLY A 35 -4.97 -9.56 0.49
CA GLY A 35 -4.87 -10.99 0.79
C GLY A 35 -5.20 -11.91 -0.40
N LYS A 36 -5.37 -13.21 -0.14
CA LYS A 36 -5.81 -14.19 -1.15
C LYS A 36 -7.28 -13.94 -1.52
N SER A 37 -7.54 -13.46 -2.73
CA SER A 37 -8.91 -13.34 -3.25
C SER A 37 -9.15 -14.35 -4.39
N GLY A 38 -9.68 -15.53 -4.03
CA GLY A 38 -10.25 -16.51 -4.98
C GLY A 38 -9.44 -16.83 -6.24
N ASN A 39 -10.15 -17.02 -7.36
CA ASN A 39 -9.62 -17.33 -8.71
C ASN A 39 -9.02 -16.12 -9.44
N ALA A 40 -9.03 -14.95 -8.82
CA ALA A 40 -8.43 -13.79 -9.44
C ALA A 40 -6.92 -13.82 -9.24
N GLY A 41 -6.18 -13.53 -10.31
CA GLY A 41 -4.72 -13.61 -10.34
C GLY A 41 -4.01 -12.69 -9.34
N MET A 42 -2.69 -12.55 -9.52
CA MET A 42 -1.86 -11.65 -8.73
C MET A 42 -2.45 -10.24 -8.73
N ARG A 43 -2.85 -9.73 -7.56
CA ARG A 43 -3.38 -8.37 -7.39
C ARG A 43 -2.45 -7.52 -6.56
N ASN A 44 -2.41 -6.23 -6.88
CA ASN A 44 -1.57 -5.23 -6.24
C ASN A 44 -2.17 -4.82 -4.88
N ALA A 45 -1.33 -4.30 -3.98
CA ALA A 45 -1.79 -3.50 -2.86
C ALA A 45 -2.25 -2.13 -3.38
N TYR A 46 -3.09 -1.46 -2.60
CA TYR A 46 -3.64 -0.15 -2.92
C TYR A 46 -3.18 0.88 -1.90
N ILE A 47 -2.84 2.08 -2.37
CA ILE A 47 -2.66 3.26 -1.53
C ILE A 47 -3.73 4.26 -1.95
N TYR A 48 -4.62 4.63 -1.03
CA TYR A 48 -5.53 5.75 -1.18
C TYR A 48 -4.88 6.96 -0.53
N TYR A 49 -4.55 7.98 -1.33
CA TYR A 49 -4.03 9.22 -0.77
C TYR A 49 -5.17 10.06 -0.20
N GLY A 50 -4.92 10.62 0.98
CA GLY A 50 -5.79 11.59 1.62
C GLY A 50 -5.93 12.86 0.77
N SER A 51 -7.03 13.59 0.98
CA SER A 51 -7.22 14.90 0.38
C SER A 51 -8.25 15.69 1.19
N PRO A 52 -8.43 17.00 0.91
CA PRO A 52 -9.51 17.80 1.52
C PRO A 52 -10.90 17.20 1.29
N GLU A 53 -11.08 16.48 0.18
CA GLU A 53 -12.32 15.79 -0.20
C GLU A 53 -12.44 14.38 0.43
N GLY A 54 -11.41 13.93 1.15
CA GLY A 54 -11.31 12.61 1.76
C GLY A 54 -10.73 11.54 0.84
N LEU A 55 -10.75 10.29 1.31
CA LEU A 55 -10.24 9.15 0.56
C LEU A 55 -11.16 8.84 -0.63
N SER A 56 -10.57 8.60 -1.80
CA SER A 56 -11.33 8.19 -2.99
C SER A 56 -10.47 7.46 -4.01
N GLU A 57 -11.11 6.71 -4.91
CA GLU A 57 -10.43 6.03 -6.03
C GLU A 57 -9.75 6.98 -7.02
N ARG A 58 -10.08 8.28 -6.99
CA ARG A 58 -9.40 9.28 -7.83
C ARG A 58 -7.94 9.47 -7.42
N ASN A 59 -7.62 9.23 -6.16
CA ASN A 59 -6.28 9.38 -5.58
C ASN A 59 -5.73 8.01 -5.19
N LEU A 60 -5.72 7.06 -6.12
CA LEU A 60 -5.33 5.67 -5.89
C LEU A 60 -4.01 5.32 -6.59
N SER A 61 -3.07 4.74 -5.85
CA SER A 61 -1.87 4.10 -6.39
C SER A 61 -1.88 2.59 -6.19
N ARG A 62 -1.31 1.86 -7.15
CA ARG A 62 -1.23 0.39 -7.13
C ARG A 62 0.22 -0.03 -6.91
N VAL A 63 0.48 -0.70 -5.80
CA VAL A 63 1.83 -1.16 -5.44
C VAL A 63 1.96 -2.67 -5.67
N PRO A 64 3.02 -3.14 -6.34
CA PRO A 64 3.27 -4.57 -6.51
C PRO A 64 3.62 -5.23 -5.16
N ALA A 65 2.58 -5.66 -4.44
CA ALA A 65 2.68 -6.40 -3.17
C ALA A 65 1.59 -7.48 -3.13
N HIS A 66 1.84 -8.58 -3.83
CA HIS A 66 0.86 -9.65 -4.01
C HIS A 66 0.68 -10.51 -2.77
N ARG A 67 -0.57 -10.79 -2.38
CA ARG A 67 -0.89 -11.64 -1.20
C ARG A 67 -0.22 -11.11 0.06
N CYS A 68 -0.39 -9.81 0.29
CA CYS A 68 0.04 -9.15 1.50
C CYS A 68 -0.75 -9.71 2.69
N THR A 69 -0.02 -10.13 3.72
CA THR A 69 -0.58 -10.68 4.98
C THR A 69 -0.42 -9.71 6.14
N ALA A 70 0.58 -8.84 6.08
CA ALA A 70 0.83 -7.78 7.03
C ALA A 70 1.61 -6.65 6.35
N SER A 71 1.42 -5.43 6.82
CA SER A 71 2.12 -4.24 6.34
C SER A 71 2.57 -3.38 7.52
N ALA A 72 3.70 -2.71 7.35
CA ALA A 72 4.21 -1.70 8.27
C ALA A 72 4.63 -0.47 7.48
N ILE A 73 4.52 0.70 8.13
CA ILE A 73 4.95 1.98 7.58
C ILE A 73 5.95 2.59 8.55
N GLY A 74 7.03 3.16 8.02
CA GLY A 74 8.05 3.85 8.80
C GLY A 74 9.21 4.32 7.92
N ASP A 75 10.04 5.21 8.43
CA ASP A 75 11.28 5.61 7.75
C ASP A 75 12.34 4.51 7.96
N PHE A 76 12.40 3.55 7.03
CA PHE A 76 13.27 2.39 7.16
C PHE A 76 14.67 2.64 6.61
N ASN A 77 14.84 3.65 5.75
CA ASN A 77 16.12 4.02 5.16
C ASN A 77 16.76 5.28 5.78
N GLY A 78 16.04 5.99 6.67
CA GLY A 78 16.52 7.20 7.35
C GLY A 78 16.49 8.46 6.49
N ASP A 79 15.68 8.50 5.42
CA ASP A 79 15.60 9.64 4.49
C ASP A 79 14.58 10.71 4.91
N GLY A 80 13.92 10.52 6.05
CA GLY A 80 12.89 11.41 6.58
C GLY A 80 11.52 11.23 5.92
N ARG A 81 11.32 10.17 5.12
CA ARG A 81 10.05 9.84 4.49
C ARG A 81 9.53 8.48 4.96
N HIS A 82 8.22 8.28 4.84
CA HIS A 82 7.62 7.00 5.19
C HIS A 82 7.79 5.98 4.06
N ASP A 83 8.46 4.88 4.37
CA ASP A 83 8.56 3.68 3.54
C ASP A 83 7.47 2.67 3.90
N VAL A 84 7.20 1.76 2.96
CA VAL A 84 6.19 0.70 3.14
C VAL A 84 6.86 -0.67 3.12
N ALA A 85 6.71 -1.43 4.19
CA ALA A 85 7.07 -2.85 4.25
C ALA A 85 5.80 -3.72 4.16
N SER A 86 5.85 -4.80 3.39
CA SER A 86 4.77 -5.76 3.21
C SER A 86 5.28 -7.19 3.24
N ILE A 87 4.57 -8.05 3.99
CA ILE A 87 4.85 -9.48 4.05
C ILE A 87 3.98 -10.18 3.00
N THR A 88 4.60 -10.76 1.98
CA THR A 88 3.91 -11.42 0.87
C THR A 88 4.13 -12.93 0.90
N THR A 89 3.09 -13.71 0.57
CA THR A 89 3.25 -15.17 0.41
C THR A 89 3.68 -15.55 -1.03
N THR A 90 4.16 -14.59 -1.81
CA THR A 90 4.66 -14.79 -3.18
C THR A 90 5.98 -14.06 -3.35
N LEU A 91 6.95 -14.70 -4.01
CA LEU A 91 8.22 -14.08 -4.40
C LEU A 91 7.95 -12.94 -5.38
N ILE A 92 8.45 -11.74 -5.06
CA ILE A 92 8.34 -10.56 -5.93
C ILE A 92 9.30 -10.64 -7.14
N ARG A 93 10.27 -11.58 -7.18
CA ARG A 93 11.17 -11.69 -8.34
C ARG A 93 11.92 -13.01 -8.59
N SER A 94 11.41 -14.19 -8.20
CA SER A 94 12.07 -15.44 -8.58
C SER A 94 11.09 -16.57 -8.92
N ARG A 95 11.12 -17.01 -10.18
CA ARG A 95 10.46 -18.24 -10.64
C ARG A 95 11.22 -19.44 -10.08
N ARG A 96 10.78 -19.98 -8.93
CA ARG A 96 10.93 -21.41 -8.59
C ARG A 96 10.08 -21.75 -7.36
N THR A 97 8.98 -22.46 -7.63
CA THR A 97 8.35 -23.54 -6.85
C THR A 97 8.49 -23.55 -5.32
N GLY A 98 7.34 -23.49 -4.63
CA GLY A 98 7.23 -23.71 -3.18
C GLY A 98 7.03 -22.40 -2.42
N THR A 99 6.07 -22.35 -1.50
CA THR A 99 5.66 -21.15 -0.76
C THR A 99 6.82 -20.55 0.05
N ASN A 100 7.52 -19.58 -0.53
CA ASN A 100 8.46 -18.73 0.18
C ASN A 100 7.74 -17.42 0.56
N THR A 101 7.62 -17.16 1.86
CA THR A 101 7.25 -15.84 2.38
C THR A 101 8.36 -14.85 2.01
N GLY A 102 8.03 -13.77 1.32
CA GLY A 102 8.95 -12.69 0.99
C GLY A 102 8.57 -11.43 1.77
N VAL A 103 9.57 -10.61 2.08
CA VAL A 103 9.33 -9.22 2.51
C VAL A 103 9.58 -8.32 1.30
N ALA A 104 8.58 -7.50 0.99
CA ALA A 104 8.66 -6.42 0.04
C ALA A 104 8.85 -5.13 0.82
N VAL A 105 9.92 -4.38 0.56
CA VAL A 105 10.03 -3.00 1.04
C VAL A 105 10.00 -2.11 -0.18
N LEU A 106 9.01 -1.22 -0.22
CA LEU A 106 8.95 -0.13 -1.18
C LEU A 106 9.46 1.11 -0.47
N PHE A 107 10.61 1.59 -0.90
CA PHE A 107 11.14 2.88 -0.45
C PHE A 107 10.34 4.01 -1.10
N SER A 108 10.08 5.06 -0.33
CA SER A 108 9.48 6.26 -0.87
C SER A 108 10.35 6.82 -2.00
N MET A 109 9.73 7.27 -3.09
CA MET A 109 10.45 7.93 -4.19
C MET A 109 10.20 9.44 -4.11
N ARG A 110 11.20 10.23 -4.50
CA ARG A 110 10.98 11.66 -4.71
C ARG A 110 9.97 11.85 -5.84
N PRO A 111 8.93 12.68 -5.67
CA PRO A 111 8.19 13.19 -6.80
C PRO A 111 9.14 14.01 -7.67
N GLY A 112 9.44 13.55 -8.89
CA GLY A 112 10.15 14.35 -9.91
C GLY A 112 11.67 14.26 -9.94
N MET A 113 12.24 13.06 -10.04
CA MET A 113 13.63 12.89 -10.49
C MET A 113 13.75 11.82 -11.58
N ASP A 114 12.76 11.80 -12.48
CA ASP A 114 12.90 11.23 -13.81
C ASP A 114 12.95 12.44 -14.78
N ASP A 115 13.94 12.42 -15.67
CA ASP A 115 14.33 13.41 -16.71
C ASP A 115 15.47 14.40 -16.33
N ASP A 116 16.71 13.90 -16.40
CA ASP A 116 17.86 14.52 -17.11
C ASP A 116 18.80 13.43 -17.65
#